data_AF-A0A2E3QKV5-F1
#
_entry.id   AF-A0A2E3QKV5-F1
#
_cell.length_a   1.000
_cell.length_b   1.000
_cell.length_c   1.000
_cell.angle_alpha   90.00
_cell.angle_beta   90.00
_cell.angle_gamma   90.00
#
_symmetry.space_group_name_H-M   'P 1'
#
loop_
_entity.id
_entity.type
_entity.pdbx_description
1 polymer ?
#
loop_
_entity_poly.entity_id
_entity_poly.type
_entity_poly.pdbx_seq_one_letter_code
_entity_poly.pdbx_strand_id
1 'polypeptide(L)' 'KDDYFYVGDSETALVGRETNTSFGIGDLVLVKLLAVKVDERKIDLKLIRHDSLDRRGNREVRKRIIKRTKLRGN' A
#
# COMPACT_ATOMS: atom_id res chain seq x y z
N LYS A 1 -16.52 8.41 0.87
CA LYS A 1 -17.64 7.52 0.54
C LYS A 1 -17.45 6.29 1.39
N ASP A 2 -18.47 5.89 2.13
CA ASP A 2 -18.36 4.73 3.02
C ASP A 2 -18.45 3.46 2.17
N ASP A 3 -17.75 2.42 2.58
CA ASP A 3 -17.67 1.14 1.86
C ASP A 3 -17.62 0.01 2.89
N TYR A 4 -18.08 -1.17 2.51
CA TYR A 4 -17.92 -2.39 3.28
C TYR A 4 -16.60 -3.05 2.89
N PHE A 5 -15.71 -3.22 3.86
CA PHE A 5 -14.40 -3.81 3.63
C PHE A 5 -14.35 -5.26 4.11
N TYR A 6 -13.71 -6.12 3.33
CA TYR A 6 -13.39 -7.50 3.70
C TYR A 6 -11.88 -7.74 3.63
N VAL A 7 -11.41 -8.73 4.40
CA VAL A 7 -10.00 -9.14 4.38
C VAL A 7 -9.82 -10.15 3.26
N GLY A 8 -8.90 -9.88 2.33
CA GLY A 8 -8.55 -10.79 1.24
C GLY A 8 -7.59 -11.89 1.74
N ASP A 9 -8.03 -13.15 1.63
CA ASP A 9 -7.36 -14.32 2.21
C ASP A 9 -5.91 -14.56 1.72
N SER A 10 -5.58 -14.17 0.49
CA SER A 10 -4.29 -14.47 -0.15
C SER A 10 -3.25 -13.36 -0.06
N GLU A 11 -3.65 -12.12 0.21
CA GLU A 11 -2.77 -10.96 0.04
C GLU A 11 -2.60 -10.10 1.30
N THR A 12 -3.19 -10.48 2.43
CA THR A 12 -3.21 -9.65 3.67
C THR A 12 -3.61 -8.21 3.34
N ALA A 13 -4.71 -8.07 2.61
CA ALA A 13 -5.18 -6.79 2.08
C ALA A 13 -6.62 -6.53 2.50
N LEU A 14 -6.96 -5.26 2.72
CA LEU A 14 -8.32 -4.81 2.99
C LEU A 14 -8.95 -4.34 1.68
N VAL A 15 -10.04 -4.99 1.25
CA VAL A 15 -10.66 -4.75 -0.07
C VAL A 15 -12.07 -4.19 0.12
N GLY A 16 -12.33 -3.05 -0.51
CA GLY A 16 -13.64 -2.40 -0.55
C GLY A 16 -14.57 -3.09 -1.54
N ARG A 17 -15.79 -3.40 -1.11
CA ARG A 17 -16.78 -4.15 -1.89
C ARG A 17 -17.35 -3.33 -3.04
N GLU A 18 -17.61 -2.04 -2.82
CA GLU A 18 -18.21 -1.17 -3.83
C GLU A 18 -17.18 -0.39 -4.63
N THR A 19 -16.09 0.04 -3.99
CA THR A 19 -15.11 0.93 -4.62
C THR A 19 -13.98 0.20 -5.35
N ASN A 20 -13.85 -1.12 -5.19
CA ASN A 20 -12.69 -1.91 -5.63
C ASN A 20 -11.35 -1.35 -5.11
N THR A 21 -11.37 -0.53 -4.06
CA THR A 21 -10.15 -0.01 -3.43
C THR A 21 -9.51 -1.13 -2.61
N SER A 22 -8.23 -1.40 -2.83
CA SER A 22 -7.47 -2.32 -2.00
C SER A 22 -6.36 -1.58 -1.24
N PHE A 23 -6.24 -1.89 0.05
CA PHE A 23 -5.16 -1.44 0.91
C PHE A 23 -4.32 -2.66 1.30
N GLY A 24 -3.16 -2.79 0.67
CA GLY A 24 -2.24 -3.91 0.88
C GLY A 24 -1.00 -3.51 1.66
N ILE A 25 -0.32 -4.52 2.20
CA ILE A 25 0.99 -4.33 2.80
C ILE A 25 2.00 -3.88 1.72
N GLY A 26 2.72 -2.81 2.03
CA GLY A 26 3.75 -2.20 1.19
C GLY A 26 3.30 -0.95 0.43
N ASP A 27 2.00 -0.64 0.43
CA ASP A 27 1.47 0.51 -0.28
C ASP A 27 2.01 1.84 0.29
N LEU A 28 2.15 2.83 -0.60
CA LEU A 28 2.58 4.16 -0.21
C LEU A 28 1.35 4.94 0.29
N VAL A 29 1.42 5.41 1.53
CA VAL A 29 0.33 6.16 2.15
C VAL A 29 0.80 7.48 2.70
N LEU A 30 -0.06 8.49 2.58
CA LEU A 30 0.06 9.76 3.29
C LEU A 30 -1.00 9.81 4.38
N VAL A 31 -0.57 10.02 5.61
CA VAL A 31 -1.43 10.02 6.80
C VAL A 31 -1.31 11.31 7.59
N LYS A 32 -2.36 11.64 8.33
CA LYS A 32 -2.36 12.69 9.35
C LYS A 32 -2.42 12.05 10.73
N LEU A 33 -1.56 12.51 11.64
CA LEU A 33 -1.64 12.17 13.06
C LEU A 33 -2.91 12.76 13.67
N LEU A 34 -3.76 11.91 14.26
CA LEU A 34 -4.96 12.36 14.98
C LEU A 34 -4.73 12.44 16.48
N ALA A 35 -4.19 11.39 17.08
CA ALA A 35 -3.96 11.32 18.51
C ALA A 35 -2.80 10.38 18.86
N VAL A 36 -2.17 10.65 20.00
CA VAL A 36 -1.20 9.76 20.64
C VAL A 36 -1.72 9.45 22.04
N LYS A 37 -2.02 8.18 22.30
CA LYS A 37 -2.54 7.68 23.57
C LYS A 37 -1.42 6.92 24.28
N VAL A 38 -0.63 7.64 25.07
CA VAL A 38 0.62 7.13 25.67
C VAL A 38 0.34 5.98 26.64
N ASP A 39 -0.69 6.11 27.47
CA ASP A 39 -1.05 5.09 28.46
C ASP A 39 -1.46 3.77 27.80
N GLU A 40 -2.20 3.84 26.68
CA GLU A 40 -2.59 2.68 25.87
C GLU A 40 -1.48 2.21 24.92
N ARG A 41 -0.40 2.98 24.76
CA ARG A 41 0.66 2.78 23.76
C ARG A 41 0.11 2.70 22.33
N LYS A 42 -0.85 3.57 21.99
CA LYS A 42 -1.50 3.61 20.66
C LYS A 42 -1.36 4.96 19.98
N ILE A 43 -1.38 4.93 18.64
CA ILE A 43 -1.38 6.10 17.78
C ILE A 43 -2.53 5.97 16.78
N ASP A 44 -3.38 6.98 16.71
CA ASP A 44 -4.50 7.03 15.78
C ASP A 44 -4.13 7.89 14.56
N LEU A 45 -4.35 7.36 13.36
CA LEU A 45 -3.98 7.98 12.09
C LEU A 45 -5.20 8.12 11.17
N LYS A 46 -5.25 9.22 10.41
CA LYS A 46 -6.23 9.42 9.33
C LYS A 46 -5.54 9.30 7.98
N LEU A 47 -6.07 8.47 7.10
CA LEU A 47 -5.60 8.37 5.73
C LEU A 47 -5.97 9.64 4.93
N ILE A 48 -4.97 10.27 4.30
CA ILE A 48 -5.17 11.42 3.39
C ILE A 48 -5.12 10.93 1.94
N ARG A 49 -4.08 10.16 1.59
CA ARG A 49 -3.86 9.65 0.24
C ARG A 49 -3.28 8.25 0.31
N HIS A 50 -3.66 7.46 -0.68
CA HIS A 50 -3.21 6.09 -0.89
C HIS A 50 -2.80 5.91 -2.35
N ASP A 51 -1.61 5.39 -2.58
CA ASP A 51 -1.15 4.96 -3.89
C ASP A 51 -0.82 3.46 -3.79
N SER A 52 -1.65 2.62 -4.42
CA SER A 52 -1.45 1.17 -4.40
C SER A 52 -0.17 0.80 -5.13
N LEU A 53 0.60 -0.13 -4.57
CA LEU A 53 1.69 -0.75 -5.30
C LEU A 53 1.06 -1.56 -6.43
N ASP A 54 1.11 -1.04 -7.65
CA ASP A 54 0.72 -1.79 -8.83
C ASP A 54 1.71 -2.95 -9.03
N ARG A 55 1.44 -4.08 -8.35
CA ARG A 55 2.25 -5.30 -8.39
C ARG A 55 2.30 -5.89 -9.80
N ARG A 56 1.35 -5.53 -10.69
CA ARG A 56 1.33 -5.95 -12.11
C ARG A 56 2.14 -5.01 -13.01
N GLY A 57 2.06 -3.68 -12.81
CA GLY A 57 2.84 -2.70 -13.57
C GLY A 57 4.36 -2.76 -13.32
N ASN A 58 4.77 -3.32 -12.18
CA ASN A 58 6.17 -3.35 -11.77
C ASN A 58 7.02 -4.43 -12.48
N ARG A 59 6.44 -5.30 -13.33
CA ARG A 59 7.24 -6.28 -14.09
C ARG A 59 8.15 -5.59 -15.11
N GLU A 60 7.66 -4.57 -15.80
CA GLU A 60 8.44 -3.80 -16.77
C GLU A 60 9.47 -2.89 -16.09
N VAL A 61 9.13 -2.32 -14.93
CA VAL A 61 10.08 -1.53 -14.12
C VAL A 61 11.16 -2.44 -13.53
N ARG A 62 10.82 -3.60 -12.98
CA ARG A 62 11.78 -4.64 -12.56
C ARG A 62 12.66 -5.11 -13.71
N LYS A 63 12.11 -5.35 -14.91
CA LYS A 63 12.90 -5.67 -16.12
C LYS A 63 13.89 -4.57 -16.49
N ARG A 64 13.47 -3.29 -16.44
CA ARG A 64 14.36 -2.14 -16.71
C ARG A 64 15.47 -2.01 -15.69
N ILE A 65 15.17 -2.19 -14.40
CA ILE A 65 16.17 -2.18 -13.33
C ILE A 65 17.18 -3.32 -13.55
N ILE A 66 16.72 -4.55 -13.76
CA ILE A 66 17.58 -5.71 -14.03
C ILE A 66 18.46 -5.50 -15.28
N LYS A 67 17.91 -4.95 -16.37
CA LYS A 67 18.67 -4.62 -17.59
C LYS A 67 19.76 -3.57 -17.31
N ARG A 68 19.43 -2.54 -16.52
CA ARG A 68 20.36 -1.45 -16.20
C ARG A 68 21.51 -1.91 -15.31
N THR A 69 21.27 -2.84 -14.39
CA THR A 69 22.31 -3.44 -13.55
C THR A 69 23.25 -4.33 -14.37
N LYS A 70 22.74 -5.08 -15.36
CA LYS A 70 23.57 -5.88 -16.28
C LYS A 70 24.47 -5.04 -17.20
N LEU A 71 24.03 -3.83 -17.58
CA LEU A 71 24.81 -2.92 -18.43
C LEU A 71 25.93 -2.17 -17.69
N ARG A 72 25.92 -2.19 -16.34
CA ARG A 72 26.91 -1.50 -15.50
C ARG A 72 27.97 -2.43 -14.91
N GLY A 73 27.85 -3.74 -15.16
CA GLY A 73 28.87 -4.73 -14.82
C GLY A 73 29.54 -5.26 -16.08
N ASN A 74 30.35 -4.42 -16.71
CA ASN A 74 31.43 -4.78 -17.64
C ASN A 74 32.48 -3.66 -17.57
#